data_AF-A0A7J7W7B1-F1
#
_entry.id   AF-A0A7J7W7B1-F1
#
_cell.length_a   1.000
_cell.length_b   1.000
_cell.length_c   1.000
_cell.angle_alpha   90.00
_cell.angle_beta   90.00
_cell.angle_gamma   90.00
#
_symmetry.space_group_name_H-M   'P 1'
#
loop_
_entity.id
_entity.type
_entity.pdbx_description
1 polymer ?
#
loop_
_entity_poly.entity_id
_entity_poly.type
_entity_poly.pdbx_seq_one_letter_code
_entity_poly.pdbx_strand_id
1 'polypeptide(L)'
;MIDLIKSIFHTHCPTWEDCQQLLRTFFNTEERRRIIQGARQWLEEVSPEEVLDAATWATEAAPDARPDWDFNTEAGRGTICQYQDTLLQGLWAGAGKPTNMSKTANVTQNGEETPGDFYERLCEAFWVYTLFDPEAPENKRMINVAFVAQAAPDIR
;
A
#
# COMPACT_ATOMS: atom_id res chain seq x y z
N MET A 1 5.58 -4.60 -7.32
CA MET A 1 6.67 -4.21 -6.39
C MET A 1 6.41 -4.78 -5.00
N ILE A 2 5.22 -4.62 -4.41
CA ILE A 2 4.89 -5.17 -3.09
C ILE A 2 4.99 -6.70 -3.08
N ASP A 3 4.54 -7.39 -4.13
CA ASP A 3 4.66 -8.86 -4.25
C ASP A 3 6.12 -9.34 -4.25
N LEU A 4 7.04 -8.54 -4.81
CA LEU A 4 8.47 -8.85 -4.78
C LEU A 4 9.01 -8.76 -3.35
N ILE A 5 8.67 -7.69 -2.62
CA ILE A 5 9.11 -7.51 -1.22
C ILE A 5 8.52 -8.61 -0.34
N LYS A 6 7.24 -8.94 -0.51
CA LYS A 6 6.58 -10.05 0.18
C LYS A 6 7.27 -11.38 -0.10
N SER A 7 7.64 -11.65 -1.34
CA SER A 7 8.39 -12.85 -1.71
C SER A 7 9.76 -12.88 -1.02
N ILE A 8 10.51 -11.77 -1.02
CA ILE A 8 11.81 -11.67 -0.36
C ILE A 8 11.69 -11.91 1.15
N PHE A 9 10.67 -11.32 1.80
CA PHE A 9 10.44 -11.50 3.24
C PHE A 9 10.20 -12.97 3.56
N HIS A 10 9.39 -13.64 2.74
CA HIS A 10 9.08 -15.05 2.91
C HIS A 10 10.27 -15.99 2.65
N THR A 11 11.10 -15.73 1.64
CA THR A 11 12.17 -16.67 1.25
C THR A 11 13.49 -16.43 1.97
N HIS A 12 13.75 -15.20 2.43
CA HIS A 12 15.04 -14.80 2.97
C HIS A 12 15.01 -14.34 4.43
N CYS A 13 13.83 -14.18 5.03
CA CYS A 13 13.65 -13.77 6.43
C CYS A 13 14.58 -12.60 6.84
N PRO A 14 14.56 -11.47 6.12
CA PRO A 14 15.50 -10.37 6.30
C PRO A 14 15.46 -9.81 7.73
N THR A 15 16.63 -9.43 8.25
CA THR A 15 16.72 -8.71 9.53
C THR A 15 16.18 -7.29 9.40
N TRP A 16 16.08 -6.55 10.51
CA TRP A 16 15.71 -5.14 10.47
C TRP A 16 16.63 -4.33 9.53
N GLU A 17 17.94 -4.59 9.56
CA GLU A 17 18.91 -3.85 8.71
C GLU A 17 18.69 -4.17 7.22
N ASP A 18 18.46 -5.44 6.88
CA ASP A 18 18.16 -5.86 5.53
C ASP A 18 16.86 -5.21 5.02
N CYS A 19 15.82 -5.17 5.86
CA CYS A 19 14.57 -4.44 5.55
C CYS A 19 14.82 -2.96 5.28
N GLN A 20 15.64 -2.29 6.10
CA GLN A 20 16.00 -0.90 5.88
C GLN A 20 16.79 -0.71 4.57
N GLN A 21 17.71 -1.62 4.25
CA GLN A 21 18.45 -1.58 2.99
C GLN A 21 17.53 -1.77 1.79
N LEU A 22 16.60 -2.73 1.85
CA LEU A 22 15.57 -2.92 0.82
C LEU A 22 14.76 -1.64 0.63
N LEU A 23 14.25 -1.06 1.73
CA LEU A 23 13.47 0.19 1.67
C LEU A 23 14.28 1.33 1.04
N ARG A 24 15.55 1.50 1.43
CA ARG A 24 16.45 2.52 0.87
C ARG A 24 16.78 2.30 -0.60
N THR A 25 16.79 1.05 -1.05
CA THR A 25 17.10 0.67 -2.44
C THR A 25 15.91 0.89 -3.36
N PHE A 26 14.71 0.54 -2.91
CA PHE A 26 13.50 0.55 -3.76
C PHE A 26 12.68 1.84 -3.70
N PHE A 27 12.79 2.61 -2.62
CA PHE A 27 11.93 3.77 -2.38
C PHE A 27 12.74 5.02 -2.08
N ASN A 28 12.20 6.17 -2.46
CA ASN A 28 12.75 7.47 -2.09
C ASN A 28 12.41 7.85 -0.64
N THR A 29 12.98 8.94 -0.12
CA THR A 29 12.81 9.36 1.27
C THR A 29 11.36 9.63 1.68
N GLU A 30 10.55 10.20 0.79
CA GLU A 30 9.14 10.51 1.07
C GLU A 30 8.27 9.26 1.04
N GLU A 31 8.51 8.35 0.09
CA GLU A 31 7.85 7.05 0.04
C GLU A 31 8.14 6.23 1.30
N ARG A 32 9.41 6.15 1.72
CA ARG A 32 9.78 5.47 2.97
C ARG A 32 9.07 6.08 4.18
N ARG A 33 9.01 7.41 4.27
CA ARG A 33 8.29 8.11 5.35
C ARG A 33 6.81 7.72 5.38
N ARG A 34 6.15 7.64 4.23
CA ARG A 34 4.74 7.23 4.13
C ARG A 34 4.52 5.76 4.49
N ILE A 35 5.42 4.88 4.06
CA ILE A 35 5.36 3.46 4.39
C ILE A 35 5.42 3.27 5.90
N ILE A 36 6.40 3.90 6.59
CA ILE A 36 6.52 3.81 8.04
C ILE A 36 5.32 4.46 8.75
N GLN A 37 4.84 5.60 8.25
CA GLN A 37 3.64 6.24 8.81
C GLN A 37 2.40 5.35 8.68
N GLY A 38 2.16 4.78 7.50
CA GLY A 38 1.03 3.88 7.26
C GLY A 38 1.12 2.60 8.09
N ALA A 39 2.33 2.06 8.26
CA ALA A 39 2.58 0.93 9.16
C ALA A 39 2.20 1.25 10.61
N ARG A 40 2.60 2.42 11.12
CA ARG A 40 2.29 2.85 12.49
C ARG A 40 0.79 3.11 12.69
N GLN A 41 0.14 3.74 11.71
CA GLN A 41 -1.31 3.94 11.76
C GLN A 41 -2.07 2.61 11.79
N TRP A 42 -1.67 1.65 10.94
CA TRP A 42 -2.25 0.32 10.97
C TRP A 42 -2.04 -0.36 12.33
N LEU A 43 -0.83 -0.25 12.91
CA LEU A 43 -0.55 -0.75 14.26
C LEU A 43 -1.44 -0.11 15.32
N GLU A 44 -1.63 1.21 15.29
CA GLU A 44 -2.54 1.90 16.20
C GLU A 44 -3.98 1.38 16.08
N GLU A 45 -4.45 1.07 14.85
CA GLU A 45 -5.78 0.50 14.61
C GLU A 45 -5.94 -0.93 15.12
N VAL A 46 -4.88 -1.75 15.04
CA VAL A 46 -4.89 -3.15 15.49
C VAL A 46 -4.32 -3.35 16.90
N SER A 47 -4.08 -2.26 17.64
CA SER A 47 -3.48 -2.33 18.97
C SER A 47 -4.37 -3.14 19.93
N PRO A 48 -3.80 -4.01 20.79
CA PRO A 48 -4.59 -4.73 21.79
C PRO A 48 -5.34 -3.79 22.74
N GLU A 49 -6.51 -4.18 23.23
CA GLU A 49 -7.33 -3.35 24.13
C GLU A 49 -6.60 -2.99 25.44
N GLU A 50 -5.63 -3.81 25.86
CA GLU A 50 -4.83 -3.57 27.06
C GLU A 50 -3.76 -2.47 26.88
N VAL A 51 -3.48 -2.04 25.64
CA VAL A 51 -2.50 -1.00 25.34
C VAL A 51 -3.13 0.38 25.60
N LEU A 52 -2.65 1.06 26.65
CA LEU A 52 -3.11 2.40 27.02
C LEU A 52 -2.62 3.50 26.05
N ASP A 53 -1.48 3.28 25.40
CA ASP A 53 -0.87 4.21 24.45
C ASP A 53 -0.48 3.48 23.15
N ALA A 54 -1.44 3.43 22.22
CA ALA A 54 -1.30 2.77 20.94
C ALA A 54 -0.18 3.38 20.08
N ALA A 55 0.06 4.70 20.19
CA ALA A 55 1.07 5.40 19.41
C ALA A 55 2.49 5.04 19.85
N THR A 56 2.72 4.96 21.16
CA THR A 56 4.01 4.49 21.71
C THR A 56 4.24 3.02 21.32
N TRP A 57 3.24 2.17 21.48
CA TRP A 57 3.32 0.76 21.07
C TRP A 57 3.63 0.60 19.57
N ALA A 58 2.98 1.38 18.70
CA ALA A 58 3.24 1.36 17.27
C ALA A 58 4.67 1.82 16.91
N THR A 59 5.20 2.80 17.66
CA THR A 59 6.57 3.28 17.47
C THR A 59 7.61 2.23 17.88
N GLU A 60 7.35 1.47 18.94
CA GLU A 60 8.21 0.35 19.37
C GLU A 60 8.17 -0.82 18.39
N ALA A 61 7.00 -1.12 17.83
CA ALA A 61 6.82 -2.19 16.84
C ALA A 61 7.38 -1.83 15.44
N ALA A 62 7.41 -0.53 15.09
CA ALA A 62 8.01 -0.02 13.85
C ALA A 62 9.08 1.05 14.15
N PRO A 63 10.25 0.67 14.69
CA PRO A 63 11.25 1.62 15.16
C PRO A 63 12.03 2.27 14.02
N ASP A 64 12.36 3.56 14.19
CA ASP A 64 13.22 4.32 13.26
C ASP A 64 14.71 4.00 13.43
N ALA A 65 15.12 3.60 14.64
CA ALA A 65 16.48 3.23 14.98
C ALA A 65 16.64 1.71 15.05
N ARG A 66 17.88 1.24 14.90
CA ARG A 66 18.20 -0.19 14.95
C ARG A 66 17.79 -0.77 16.31
N PRO A 67 16.84 -1.72 16.35
CA PRO A 67 16.45 -2.38 17.57
C PRO A 67 17.49 -3.45 17.97
N ASP A 68 17.42 -3.93 19.20
CA ASP A 68 18.26 -4.98 19.76
C ASP A 68 17.72 -6.41 19.53
N TRP A 69 16.83 -6.58 18.54
CA TRP A 69 16.21 -7.86 18.23
C TRP A 69 17.24 -8.91 17.80
N ASP A 70 17.35 -9.98 18.59
CA ASP A 70 18.25 -11.09 18.31
C ASP A 70 17.57 -12.19 17.48
N PHE A 71 17.90 -12.24 16.19
CA PHE A 71 17.43 -13.27 15.25
C PHE A 71 17.75 -14.71 15.68
N ASN A 72 18.74 -14.91 16.55
CA ASN A 72 19.07 -16.24 17.03
C ASN A 72 18.09 -16.75 18.11
N THR A 73 17.33 -15.84 18.73
CA THR A 73 16.30 -16.18 19.72
C THR A 73 14.94 -16.36 19.08
N GLU A 74 14.10 -17.21 19.67
CA GLU A 74 12.72 -17.39 19.20
C GLU A 74 11.91 -16.09 19.34
N ALA A 75 12.09 -15.39 20.46
CA ALA A 75 11.46 -14.09 20.69
C ALA A 75 11.86 -13.07 19.62
N GLY A 76 13.16 -12.93 19.34
CA GLY A 76 13.64 -11.99 18.33
C GLY A 76 13.21 -12.36 16.90
N ARG A 77 13.13 -13.66 16.55
CA ARG A 77 12.52 -14.08 15.28
C ARG A 77 11.06 -13.68 15.19
N GLY A 78 10.28 -13.91 16.25
CA GLY A 78 8.89 -13.49 16.34
C GLY A 78 8.72 -11.99 16.11
N THR A 79 9.55 -11.17 16.77
CA THR A 79 9.53 -9.71 16.60
C THR A 79 9.93 -9.28 15.19
N ILE A 80 10.93 -9.93 14.57
CA ILE A 80 11.34 -9.65 13.20
C ILE A 80 10.22 -10.01 12.20
N CYS A 81 9.54 -11.14 12.37
CA CYS A 81 8.39 -11.51 11.55
C CYS A 81 7.26 -10.47 11.68
N GLN A 82 6.93 -10.06 12.91
CA GLN A 82 5.92 -9.03 13.15
C GLN A 82 6.30 -7.70 12.48
N TYR A 83 7.57 -7.32 12.53
CA TYR A 83 8.06 -6.13 11.87
C TYR A 83 7.97 -6.22 10.34
N GLN A 84 8.29 -7.37 9.75
CA GLN A 84 8.13 -7.61 8.32
C GLN A 84 6.67 -7.50 7.87
N ASP A 85 5.75 -8.10 8.62
CA ASP A 85 4.30 -7.99 8.35
C ASP A 85 3.83 -6.53 8.46
N THR A 86 4.27 -5.83 9.51
CA THR A 86 4.01 -4.41 9.70
C THR A 86 4.50 -3.56 8.52
N LEU A 87 5.71 -3.82 8.02
CA LEU A 87 6.24 -3.13 6.83
C LEU A 87 5.43 -3.44 5.57
N LEU A 88 4.92 -4.67 5.41
CA LEU A 88 4.02 -4.99 4.30
C LEU A 88 2.73 -4.18 4.43
N GLN A 89 2.12 -4.07 5.60
CA GLN A 89 0.95 -3.23 5.82
C GLN A 89 1.24 -1.76 5.52
N GLY A 90 2.39 -1.25 5.95
CA GLY A 90 2.86 0.09 5.59
C GLY A 90 3.08 0.27 4.09
N LEU A 91 3.55 -0.76 3.38
CA LEU A 91 3.67 -0.73 1.93
C LEU A 91 2.29 -0.69 1.26
N TRP A 92 1.31 -1.43 1.74
CA TRP A 92 -0.06 -1.37 1.23
C TRP A 92 -0.72 -0.01 1.52
N ALA A 93 -0.56 0.52 2.74
CA ALA A 93 -1.07 1.83 3.14
C ALA A 93 -0.36 2.99 2.41
N GLY A 94 0.96 2.91 2.25
CA GLY A 94 1.80 3.94 1.62
C GLY A 94 1.86 3.88 0.09
N ALA A 95 1.60 2.71 -0.52
CA ALA A 95 1.35 2.58 -1.96
C ALA A 95 0.02 3.21 -2.36
N GLY A 96 -0.84 3.48 -1.37
CA GLY A 96 -1.93 4.42 -1.50
C GLY A 96 -1.44 5.81 -1.90
N LYS A 97 -1.38 6.09 -3.20
CA LYS A 97 -1.11 7.44 -3.69
C LYS A 97 -2.17 8.40 -3.13
N PRO A 98 -1.85 9.67 -2.85
CA PRO A 98 -2.90 10.64 -2.56
C PRO A 98 -3.92 10.57 -3.69
N THR A 99 -5.19 10.32 -3.35
CA THR A 99 -6.28 10.12 -4.29
C THR A 99 -6.27 11.26 -5.31
N ASN A 100 -5.76 10.98 -6.51
CA ASN A 100 -5.64 11.97 -7.56
C ASN A 100 -6.80 11.80 -8.54
N MET A 101 -7.99 12.19 -8.07
CA MET A 101 -9.21 12.14 -8.87
C MET A 101 -9.12 13.03 -10.13
N SER A 102 -8.25 14.03 -10.13
CA SER A 102 -8.02 14.84 -11.33
C SER A 102 -7.34 14.05 -12.44
N LYS A 103 -6.49 13.06 -12.11
CA LYS A 103 -5.83 12.18 -13.08
C LYS A 103 -6.77 11.11 -13.61
N THR A 104 -7.65 10.55 -12.77
CA THR A 104 -8.68 9.61 -13.23
C THR A 104 -9.72 10.30 -14.10
N ALA A 105 -10.11 11.55 -13.79
CA ALA A 105 -11.07 12.31 -14.59
C ALA A 105 -10.56 12.71 -16.00
N ASN A 106 -9.25 12.65 -16.24
CA ASN A 106 -8.65 12.94 -17.55
C ASN A 106 -8.65 11.72 -18.48
N VAL A 107 -9.11 10.56 -18.02
CA VAL A 107 -9.15 9.32 -18.80
C VAL A 107 -10.46 9.26 -19.57
N THR A 108 -10.52 9.92 -20.71
CA THR A 108 -11.70 9.87 -21.60
C THR A 108 -11.53 8.80 -22.66
N GLN A 109 -12.63 8.19 -23.09
CA GLN A 109 -12.64 7.24 -24.19
C GLN A 109 -12.29 7.95 -25.51
N ASN A 110 -11.37 7.37 -26.27
CA ASN A 110 -11.05 7.86 -27.61
C ASN A 110 -12.09 7.36 -28.62
N GLY A 111 -12.31 8.10 -29.71
CA GLY A 111 -13.33 7.74 -30.71
C GLY A 111 -13.10 6.44 -31.48
N GLU A 112 -11.89 5.87 -31.42
CA GLU A 112 -11.53 4.59 -32.04
C GLU A 112 -11.37 3.46 -31.00
N GLU A 113 -11.47 3.78 -29.70
CA GLU A 113 -11.25 2.85 -28.59
C GLU A 113 -12.55 2.12 -28.25
N THR A 114 -12.48 0.80 -28.10
CA THR A 114 -13.67 0.02 -27.75
C THR A 114 -14.07 0.29 -26.28
N PRO A 115 -15.36 0.10 -25.93
CA PRO A 115 -15.81 0.23 -24.54
C PRO A 115 -15.04 -0.66 -23.55
N GLY A 116 -14.59 -1.85 -23.99
CA GLY A 116 -13.81 -2.77 -23.16
C GLY A 116 -12.41 -2.24 -22.87
N ASP A 117 -11.69 -1.82 -23.91
CA ASP A 117 -10.34 -1.25 -23.77
C ASP A 117 -10.35 0.02 -22.92
N PHE A 118 -11.38 0.85 -23.10
CA PHE A 118 -11.58 2.05 -22.28
C PHE A 118 -11.82 1.70 -20.81
N TYR A 119 -12.65 0.68 -20.53
CA TYR A 119 -12.91 0.23 -19.16
C TYR A 119 -11.63 -0.26 -18.48
N GLU A 120 -10.83 -1.06 -19.18
CA GLU A 120 -9.54 -1.56 -18.66
C GLU A 120 -8.60 -0.40 -18.31
N ARG A 121 -8.42 0.57 -19.23
CA ARG A 121 -7.59 1.76 -18.99
C ARG A 121 -8.11 2.64 -17.86
N LEU A 122 -9.43 2.74 -17.70
CA LEU A 122 -10.06 3.44 -16.59
C LEU A 122 -9.76 2.73 -15.27
N CYS A 123 -9.94 1.41 -15.19
CA CYS A 123 -9.58 0.61 -14.02
C CYS A 123 -8.09 0.74 -13.68
N GLU A 124 -7.20 0.67 -14.67
CA GLU A 124 -5.76 0.90 -14.49
C GLU A 124 -5.48 2.28 -13.91
N ALA A 125 -6.15 3.34 -14.40
CA ALA A 125 -5.99 4.67 -13.84
C ALA A 125 -6.47 4.77 -12.39
N PHE A 126 -7.57 4.12 -12.04
CA PHE A 126 -8.04 4.04 -10.65
C PHE A 126 -7.06 3.26 -9.77
N TRP A 127 -6.54 2.13 -10.25
CA TRP A 127 -5.47 1.39 -9.60
C TRP A 127 -4.20 2.24 -9.39
N VAL A 128 -3.86 3.06 -10.38
CA VAL A 128 -2.63 3.86 -10.37
C VAL A 128 -2.79 5.13 -9.53
N TYR A 129 -3.97 5.72 -9.41
CA TYR A 129 -4.16 7.06 -8.84
C TYR A 129 -5.12 7.15 -7.64
N THR A 130 -5.73 6.03 -7.21
CA THR A 130 -6.66 6.02 -6.07
C THR A 130 -6.33 4.91 -5.07
N LEU A 131 -6.98 4.96 -3.91
CA LEU A 131 -6.77 4.05 -2.78
C LEU A 131 -7.68 2.81 -2.80
N PHE A 132 -8.61 2.72 -3.74
CA PHE A 132 -9.64 1.70 -3.74
C PHE A 132 -9.43 0.73 -4.90
N ASP A 133 -9.69 -0.55 -4.65
CA ASP A 133 -9.74 -1.56 -5.71
C ASP A 133 -10.95 -1.26 -6.63
N PRO A 134 -10.74 -0.87 -7.90
CA PRO A 134 -11.82 -0.55 -8.83
C PRO A 134 -12.71 -1.76 -9.16
N GLU A 135 -12.24 -2.99 -8.95
CA GLU A 135 -12.97 -4.21 -9.26
C GLU A 135 -13.78 -4.76 -8.06
N ALA A 136 -13.47 -4.27 -6.85
CA ALA A 136 -14.20 -4.64 -5.64
C ALA A 136 -15.69 -4.25 -5.75
N PRO A 137 -16.63 -5.09 -5.27
CA PRO A 137 -18.06 -4.85 -5.40
C PRO A 137 -18.52 -3.50 -4.83
N GLU A 138 -17.91 -3.04 -3.73
CA GLU A 138 -18.23 -1.77 -3.09
C GLU A 138 -17.89 -0.55 -3.98
N ASN A 139 -16.90 -0.68 -4.87
CA ASN A 139 -16.36 0.43 -5.68
C ASN A 139 -16.91 0.46 -7.12
N LYS A 140 -17.58 -0.61 -7.57
CA LYS A 140 -18.17 -0.72 -8.91
C LYS A 140 -19.07 0.46 -9.28
N ARG A 141 -19.83 0.99 -8.32
CA ARG A 141 -20.71 2.14 -8.56
C ARG A 141 -19.93 3.38 -9.00
N MET A 142 -18.77 3.62 -8.39
CA MET A 142 -17.92 4.78 -8.72
C MET A 142 -17.31 4.64 -10.12
N ILE A 143 -16.82 3.45 -10.45
CA ILE A 143 -16.24 3.17 -11.79
C ILE A 143 -17.30 3.27 -12.87
N ASN A 144 -18.51 2.76 -12.65
CA ASN A 144 -19.62 2.87 -13.61
C ASN A 144 -20.01 4.33 -13.88
N VAL A 145 -20.06 5.17 -12.83
CA VAL A 145 -20.33 6.60 -12.99
C VAL A 145 -19.22 7.28 -13.80
N ALA A 146 -17.96 6.98 -13.50
CA ALA A 146 -16.82 7.51 -14.24
C ALA A 146 -16.84 7.07 -15.71
N PHE A 147 -17.14 5.80 -15.98
CA PHE A 147 -17.23 5.23 -17.32
C PHE A 147 -18.25 5.96 -18.18
N VAL A 148 -19.49 6.15 -17.70
CA VAL A 148 -20.54 6.89 -18.45
C VAL A 148 -20.17 8.38 -18.60
N ALA A 149 -19.55 8.98 -17.58
CA ALA A 149 -19.15 10.37 -17.60
C ALA A 149 -17.98 10.66 -18.57
N GLN A 150 -17.18 9.65 -18.91
CA GLN A 150 -15.94 9.81 -19.67
C GLN A 150 -15.94 9.03 -21.01
N ALA A 151 -17.01 8.27 -21.30
CA ALA A 151 -17.25 7.64 -22.58
C ALA A 151 -17.44 8.65 -23.72
N ALA A 152 -17.17 8.20 -24.94
CA ALA A 152 -17.30 9.01 -26.14
C ALA A 152 -18.80 9.33 -26.44
N PRO A 153 -19.11 10.45 -27.11
CA PRO A 153 -20.50 10.92 -27.30
C PRO A 153 -21.41 9.97 -28.09
N ASP A 154 -20.83 9.10 -28.91
CA ASP A 154 -21.51 8.07 -29.69
C ASP A 154 -21.91 6.84 -28.87
N ILE A 155 -21.36 6.71 -27.66
CA ILE A 155 -21.62 5.61 -26.71
C ILE A 155 -22.50 6.04 -25.53
N ARG A 156 -22.45 7.33 -25.17
CA ARG A 156 -23.28 7.92 -24.11
C ARG A 156 -24.76 7.97 -24.50
#